data_AF-A0A955Q8B3-F1
#
_entry.id   AF-A0A955Q8B3-F1
#
_cell.length_a   1.000
_cell.length_b   1.000
_cell.length_c   1.000
_cell.angle_alpha   90.00
_cell.angle_beta   90.00
_cell.angle_gamma   90.00
#
_symmetry.space_group_name_H-M   'P 1'
#
loop_
_entity.id
_entity.type
_entity.pdbx_description
1 polymer ?
#
loop_
_entity_poly.entity_id
_entity_poly.type
_entity_poly.pdbx_seq_one_letter_code
_entity_poly.pdbx_strand_id
1 'polypeptide(L)'
;MIDGINYYQILGVPEDALLQEVQTAWRAFVKENHEDVVPLEERQAAKERMFRINEAYAVLSHEEKRADYDNAHMLNGGSKIELVRSRVRKAKDIMRKDHSLITGQEITLIESIHDYLDRKTQEACFQWMTELFGERPEMARYMVASAFDEQLLGADSQLFETLLAKAPYVITWEKIYLYGEDILGVAGKGNKERNYNQLARILCHRLDLAKHVVYPAFQEQASGCESGLLPTLLKLAPQEITQKHFDDYVDTVHRMRWIVYGQLRNYNEQAIEWILKARPDLTRKPEEKPAPKELPLPLRS
;
A
#
# COMPACT_ATOMS: atom_id res chain seq x y z
N MET A 1 15.35 20.74 -16.49
CA MET A 1 16.53 20.41 -17.32
C MET A 1 17.77 20.87 -16.60
N ILE A 2 18.85 20.09 -16.66
CA ILE A 2 20.18 20.55 -16.27
C ILE A 2 21.01 20.59 -17.55
N ASP A 3 21.58 21.75 -17.89
CA ASP A 3 22.39 21.95 -19.10
C ASP A 3 21.70 21.54 -20.42
N GLY A 4 20.36 21.70 -20.50
CA GLY A 4 19.55 21.34 -21.67
C GLY A 4 19.17 19.85 -21.79
N ILE A 5 19.56 19.02 -20.82
CA ILE A 5 19.23 17.58 -20.75
C ILE A 5 18.03 17.37 -19.83
N ASN A 6 17.08 16.51 -20.23
CA ASN A 6 15.88 16.20 -19.44
C ASN A 6 16.20 15.23 -18.28
N TYR A 7 15.36 15.19 -17.24
CA TYR A 7 15.61 14.36 -16.05
C TYR A 7 15.52 12.86 -16.34
N TYR A 8 14.73 12.44 -17.33
CA TYR A 8 14.62 11.04 -17.76
C TYR A 8 15.93 10.57 -18.41
N GLN A 9 16.55 11.40 -19.24
CA GLN A 9 17.85 11.20 -19.87
C GLN A 9 18.97 11.21 -18.84
N ILE A 10 18.89 12.07 -17.81
CA ILE A 10 19.85 12.07 -16.70
C ILE A 10 19.79 10.74 -15.92
N LEU A 11 18.60 10.16 -15.75
CA LEU A 11 18.41 8.85 -15.14
C LEU A 11 18.49 7.67 -16.13
N GLY A 12 18.74 7.91 -17.42
CA GLY A 12 18.82 6.84 -18.43
C GLY A 12 17.54 6.01 -18.59
N VAL A 13 16.38 6.57 -18.24
CA VAL A 13 15.08 5.90 -18.32
C VAL A 13 14.20 6.57 -19.39
N PRO A 14 13.23 5.84 -19.98
CA PRO A 14 12.30 6.48 -20.90
C PRO A 14 11.36 7.47 -20.17
N GLU A 15 10.78 8.42 -20.91
CA GLU A 15 9.87 9.44 -20.31
C GLU A 15 8.58 8.82 -19.73
N ASP A 16 8.20 7.63 -20.22
CA ASP A 16 7.08 6.83 -19.70
C ASP A 16 7.49 5.81 -18.63
N ALA A 17 8.72 5.89 -18.12
CA ALA A 17 9.23 4.99 -17.09
C ALA A 17 8.33 4.98 -15.85
N LEU A 18 8.02 3.78 -15.36
CA LEU A 18 7.30 3.60 -14.10
C LEU A 18 8.17 4.08 -12.93
N LEU A 19 7.53 4.43 -11.81
CA LEU A 19 8.24 4.85 -10.60
C LEU A 19 9.27 3.81 -10.15
N GLN A 20 8.97 2.52 -10.29
CA GLN A 20 9.89 1.44 -9.97
C GLN A 20 11.13 1.41 -10.89
N GLU A 21 10.98 1.77 -12.16
CA GLU A 21 12.08 1.86 -13.12
C GLU A 21 12.97 3.07 -12.82
N VAL A 22 12.36 4.21 -12.46
CA VAL A 22 13.05 5.42 -11.97
C VAL A 22 13.88 5.11 -10.72
N GLN A 23 13.29 4.40 -9.74
CA GLN A 23 14.00 3.99 -8.52
C GLN A 23 15.12 2.98 -8.80
N THR A 24 14.89 2.04 -9.71
CA THR A 24 15.89 1.02 -10.06
C THR A 24 17.08 1.65 -10.77
N ALA A 25 16.83 2.55 -11.71
CA ALA A 25 17.87 3.31 -12.38
C ALA A 25 18.66 4.16 -11.40
N TRP A 26 17.99 4.92 -10.52
CA TRP A 26 18.66 5.71 -9.50
C TRP A 26 19.55 4.87 -8.57
N ARG A 27 19.07 3.71 -8.08
CA ARG A 27 19.89 2.81 -7.25
C ARG A 27 21.12 2.28 -7.99
N ALA A 28 20.98 1.93 -9.27
CA ALA A 28 22.10 1.50 -10.10
C ALA A 28 23.15 2.62 -10.23
N PHE A 29 22.69 3.83 -10.53
CA PHE A 29 23.53 5.01 -10.63
C PHE A 29 24.25 5.37 -9.32
N VAL A 30 23.55 5.31 -8.19
CA VAL A 30 24.16 5.58 -6.87
C VAL A 30 25.27 4.58 -6.57
N LYS A 31 25.04 3.30 -6.87
CA LYS A 31 26.03 2.24 -6.66
C LYS A 31 27.27 2.42 -7.54
N GLU A 32 27.09 2.88 -8.77
CA GLU A 32 28.19 3.12 -9.72
C GLU A 32 29.01 4.38 -9.39
N ASN A 33 28.42 5.36 -8.70
CA ASN A 33 29.06 6.66 -8.45
C ASN A 33 29.38 6.91 -6.96
N HIS A 34 29.30 5.89 -6.09
CA HIS A 34 29.60 6.03 -4.66
C HIS A 34 31.11 6.21 -4.40
N GLU A 35 31.49 7.08 -3.46
CA GLU A 35 32.90 7.47 -3.18
C GLU A 35 33.82 6.30 -2.77
N ASP A 36 33.21 5.21 -2.28
CA ASP A 36 33.88 3.96 -1.92
C ASP A 36 34.26 3.10 -3.14
N VAL A 37 33.64 3.35 -4.30
CA VAL A 37 33.81 2.55 -5.52
C VAL A 37 34.53 3.32 -6.62
N VAL A 38 34.48 4.66 -6.57
CA VAL A 38 35.09 5.55 -7.56
C VAL A 38 36.54 5.93 -7.15
N PRO A 39 37.53 5.86 -8.07
CA PRO A 39 38.91 6.28 -7.83
C PRO A 39 39.00 7.74 -7.35
N LEU A 40 40.00 8.05 -6.52
CA LEU A 40 40.20 9.39 -5.92
C LEU A 40 40.17 10.51 -6.96
N GLU A 41 40.71 10.26 -8.15
CA GLU A 41 40.87 11.22 -9.24
C GLU A 41 39.54 11.51 -9.98
N GLU A 42 38.57 10.60 -9.87
CA GLU A 42 37.24 10.71 -10.47
C GLU A 42 36.16 11.15 -9.47
N ARG A 43 36.49 11.26 -8.18
CA ARG A 43 35.51 11.61 -7.12
C ARG A 43 34.82 12.94 -7.35
N GLN A 44 35.53 13.94 -7.89
CA GLN A 44 34.92 15.24 -8.17
C GLN A 44 33.86 15.13 -9.28
N ALA A 45 34.18 14.40 -10.36
CA ALA A 45 33.24 14.14 -11.45
C ALA A 45 32.07 13.25 -11.00
N ALA A 46 32.32 12.27 -10.12
CA ALA A 46 31.27 11.44 -9.55
C ALA A 46 30.33 12.23 -8.63
N LYS A 47 30.84 13.19 -7.85
CA LYS A 47 30.00 14.12 -7.06
C LYS A 47 29.09 14.96 -7.94
N GLU A 48 29.60 15.49 -9.05
CA GLU A 48 28.80 16.29 -9.99
C GLU A 48 27.74 15.45 -10.70
N ARG A 49 28.07 14.21 -11.10
CA ARG A 49 27.09 13.26 -11.65
C ARG A 49 26.02 12.88 -10.61
N MET A 50 26.44 12.58 -9.38
CA MET A 50 25.56 12.24 -8.28
C MET A 50 24.60 13.38 -7.95
N PHE A 51 25.07 14.63 -7.98
CA PHE A 51 24.22 15.81 -7.80
C PHE A 51 23.11 15.86 -8.86
N ARG A 52 23.45 15.72 -10.15
CA ARG A 52 22.48 15.73 -11.25
C ARG A 52 21.47 14.58 -11.15
N ILE A 53 21.93 13.40 -10.78
CA ILE A 53 21.10 12.19 -10.63
C ILE A 53 20.16 12.31 -9.44
N ASN A 54 20.63 12.87 -8.32
CA ASN A 54 19.79 13.12 -7.15
C ASN A 54 18.75 14.20 -7.40
N GLU A 55 19.08 15.26 -8.15
CA GLU A 55 18.11 16.27 -8.58
C GLU A 55 17.06 15.67 -9.51
N ALA A 56 17.46 14.87 -10.50
CA ALA A 56 16.54 14.18 -11.41
C ALA A 56 15.64 13.20 -10.66
N TYR A 57 16.21 12.42 -9.74
CA TYR A 57 15.46 11.48 -8.91
C TYR A 57 14.50 12.21 -7.96
N ALA A 58 14.93 13.27 -7.26
CA ALA A 58 14.10 14.04 -6.35
C ALA A 58 12.89 14.71 -7.03
N VAL A 59 12.91 14.85 -8.35
CA VAL A 59 11.77 15.31 -9.16
C VAL A 59 10.96 14.13 -9.68
N LEU A 60 11.60 13.12 -10.28
CA LEU A 60 10.91 11.99 -10.93
C LEU A 60 10.38 10.92 -9.96
N SER A 61 10.87 10.87 -8.72
CA SER A 61 10.44 9.93 -7.70
C SER A 61 9.19 10.38 -6.94
N HIS A 62 8.79 11.64 -7.11
CA HIS A 62 7.60 12.21 -6.46
C HIS A 62 6.57 12.57 -7.52
N GLU A 63 5.38 12.00 -7.39
CA GLU A 63 4.31 12.12 -8.38
C GLU A 63 3.97 13.59 -8.71
N GLU A 64 3.77 14.42 -7.69
CA GLU A 64 3.44 15.85 -7.85
C GLU A 64 4.57 16.62 -8.55
N LYS A 65 5.82 16.42 -8.14
CA LYS A 65 6.98 17.10 -8.75
C LYS A 65 7.26 16.61 -10.16
N ARG A 66 7.03 15.32 -10.43
CA ARG A 66 7.13 14.73 -11.76
C ARG A 66 6.05 15.31 -12.67
N ALA A 67 4.83 15.45 -12.16
CA ALA A 67 3.73 16.08 -12.89
C ALA A 67 4.06 17.55 -13.22
N ASP A 68 4.53 18.33 -12.24
CA ASP A 68 4.95 19.72 -12.46
C ASP A 68 6.10 19.86 -13.45
N TYR A 69 7.11 18.99 -13.33
CA TYR A 69 8.24 18.92 -14.24
C TYR A 69 7.81 18.57 -15.67
N ASP A 70 6.94 17.57 -15.80
CA ASP A 70 6.38 17.16 -17.08
C ASP A 70 5.53 18.28 -17.68
N ASN A 71 4.69 18.95 -16.88
CA ASN A 71 3.85 20.08 -17.29
C ASN A 71 4.67 21.29 -17.73
N ALA A 72 5.76 21.61 -17.03
CA ALA A 72 6.69 22.66 -17.43
C ALA A 72 7.41 22.31 -18.75
N HIS A 73 7.72 21.03 -18.98
CA HIS A 73 8.26 20.53 -20.24
C HIS A 73 7.23 20.48 -21.40
N MET A 74 5.92 20.44 -21.10
CA MET A 74 4.85 20.46 -22.11
C MET A 74 4.76 21.78 -22.88
N LEU A 75 5.20 22.91 -22.30
CA LEU A 75 5.18 24.23 -22.94
C LEU A 75 6.16 24.35 -24.13
N ASN A 76 7.04 23.37 -24.34
CA ASN A 76 7.99 23.31 -25.46
C ASN A 76 7.60 22.33 -26.59
N GLY A 77 6.39 21.77 -26.58
CA GLY A 77 5.70 21.22 -27.76
C GLY A 77 6.22 19.90 -28.36
N GLY A 78 5.38 18.85 -28.38
CA GLY A 78 5.44 17.79 -29.40
C GLY A 78 5.12 16.35 -28.98
N SER A 79 5.67 15.85 -27.86
CA SER A 79 5.77 14.38 -27.67
C SER A 79 4.60 13.71 -26.92
N LYS A 80 4.08 14.30 -25.84
CA LYS A 80 3.19 13.59 -24.89
C LYS A 80 1.71 13.49 -25.34
N ILE A 81 1.17 14.50 -26.03
CA ILE A 81 -0.24 14.48 -26.50
C ILE A 81 -0.45 13.40 -27.56
N GLU A 82 0.48 13.25 -28.50
CA GLU A 82 0.36 12.25 -29.56
C GLU A 82 0.54 10.82 -29.01
N LEU A 83 1.43 10.65 -28.04
CA LEU A 83 1.63 9.39 -27.33
C LEU A 83 0.38 8.98 -26.53
N VAL A 84 -0.21 9.89 -25.75
CA VAL A 84 -1.48 9.63 -25.04
C VAL A 84 -2.59 9.31 -26.03
N ARG A 85 -2.77 10.10 -27.10
CA ARG A 85 -3.76 9.81 -28.16
C ARG A 85 -3.54 8.45 -28.83
N SER A 86 -2.29 8.03 -29.00
CA SER A 86 -1.95 6.70 -29.53
C SER A 86 -2.38 5.59 -28.57
N ARG A 87 -2.06 5.71 -27.28
CA ARG A 87 -2.47 4.72 -26.26
C ARG A 87 -4.00 4.69 -26.08
N VAL A 88 -4.68 5.84 -26.15
CA VAL A 88 -6.15 5.91 -26.13
C VAL A 88 -6.78 5.17 -27.33
N ARG A 89 -6.21 5.33 -28.54
CA ARG A 89 -6.65 4.55 -29.71
C ARG A 89 -6.47 3.05 -29.47
N LYS A 90 -5.29 2.66 -28.99
CA LYS A 90 -4.99 1.25 -28.68
C LYS A 90 -5.93 0.67 -27.62
N ALA A 91 -6.24 1.41 -26.56
CA ALA A 91 -7.22 1.00 -25.54
C ALA A 91 -8.61 0.80 -26.14
N LYS A 92 -9.08 1.72 -26.99
CA LYS A 92 -10.36 1.58 -27.70
C LYS A 92 -10.38 0.35 -28.61
N ASP A 93 -9.25 0.01 -29.22
CA ASP A 93 -9.16 -1.20 -30.05
C ASP A 93 -9.14 -2.47 -29.20
N ILE A 94 -8.46 -2.46 -28.05
CA ILE A 94 -8.51 -3.57 -27.07
C ILE A 94 -9.94 -3.80 -26.60
N MET A 95 -10.67 -2.74 -26.24
CA MET A 95 -12.05 -2.83 -25.76
C MET A 95 -13.03 -3.40 -26.79
N ARG A 96 -12.67 -3.44 -28.08
CA ARG A 96 -13.47 -4.05 -29.15
C ARG A 96 -13.10 -5.50 -29.44
N LYS A 97 -12.02 -6.02 -28.85
CA LYS A 97 -11.61 -7.41 -29.03
C LYS A 97 -12.56 -8.34 -28.27
N ASP A 98 -12.65 -9.57 -28.76
CA ASP A 98 -13.27 -10.66 -28.03
C ASP A 98 -12.58 -10.87 -26.67
N HIS A 99 -13.35 -10.97 -25.59
CA HIS A 99 -12.85 -11.11 -24.22
C HIS A 99 -11.94 -12.33 -24.04
N SER A 100 -12.14 -13.40 -24.81
CA SER A 100 -11.29 -14.60 -24.79
C SER A 100 -9.85 -14.33 -25.23
N LEU A 101 -9.60 -13.26 -26.00
CA LEU A 101 -8.30 -12.90 -26.54
C LEU A 101 -7.55 -11.86 -25.70
N ILE A 102 -8.23 -11.26 -24.71
CA ILE A 102 -7.64 -10.20 -23.88
C ILE A 102 -6.51 -10.76 -23.01
N THR A 103 -5.41 -10.01 -22.95
CA THR A 103 -4.22 -10.31 -22.15
C THR A 103 -4.10 -9.37 -20.95
N GLY A 104 -3.32 -9.79 -19.94
CA GLY A 104 -3.06 -8.95 -18.77
C GLY A 104 -2.36 -7.63 -19.07
N GLN A 105 -1.41 -7.65 -20.03
CA GLN A 105 -0.69 -6.43 -20.45
C GLN A 105 -1.63 -5.40 -21.08
N GLU A 106 -2.68 -5.85 -21.74
CA GLU A 106 -3.68 -4.97 -22.34
C GLU A 106 -4.59 -4.33 -21.28
N ILE A 107 -4.92 -5.06 -20.21
CA ILE A 107 -5.64 -4.51 -19.06
C ILE A 107 -4.78 -3.44 -18.37
N THR A 108 -3.51 -3.75 -18.07
CA THR A 108 -2.57 -2.77 -17.48
C THR A 108 -2.38 -1.55 -18.39
N LEU A 109 -2.39 -1.72 -19.72
CA LEU A 109 -2.32 -0.58 -20.62
C LEU A 109 -3.56 0.32 -20.53
N ILE A 110 -4.76 -0.26 -20.44
CA ILE A 110 -6.01 0.50 -20.26
C ILE A 110 -5.98 1.25 -18.93
N GLU A 111 -5.53 0.59 -17.86
CA GLU A 111 -5.40 1.19 -16.53
C GLU A 111 -4.39 2.34 -16.53
N SER A 112 -3.21 2.17 -17.14
CA SER A 112 -2.15 3.19 -17.20
C SER A 112 -2.54 4.50 -17.89
N ILE A 113 -3.63 4.51 -18.65
CA ILE A 113 -4.12 5.72 -19.33
C ILE A 113 -5.39 6.28 -18.72
N HIS A 114 -5.94 5.64 -17.67
CA HIS A 114 -7.25 5.96 -17.11
C HIS A 114 -7.39 7.45 -16.76
N ASP A 115 -6.39 8.03 -16.09
CA ASP A 115 -6.41 9.43 -15.65
C ASP A 115 -6.30 10.45 -16.80
N TYR A 116 -5.92 10.00 -17.99
CA TYR A 116 -5.80 10.85 -19.18
C TYR A 116 -7.06 10.83 -20.05
N LEU A 117 -8.06 10.02 -19.69
CA LEU A 117 -9.31 9.87 -20.42
C LEU A 117 -10.35 10.89 -19.96
N ASP A 118 -11.22 11.31 -20.87
CA ASP A 118 -12.43 12.03 -20.49
C ASP A 118 -13.35 11.10 -19.67
N ARG A 119 -14.15 11.70 -18.78
CA ARG A 119 -15.03 10.96 -17.86
C ARG A 119 -15.92 9.92 -18.55
N LYS A 120 -16.46 10.24 -19.73
CA LYS A 120 -17.31 9.30 -20.47
C LYS A 120 -16.52 8.07 -20.94
N THR A 121 -15.28 8.27 -21.38
CA THR A 121 -14.40 7.15 -21.76
C THR A 121 -13.94 6.36 -20.53
N GLN A 122 -13.66 7.01 -19.39
CA GLN A 122 -13.37 6.33 -18.12
C GLN A 122 -14.52 5.41 -17.68
N GLU A 123 -15.75 5.92 -17.70
CA GLU A 123 -16.97 5.15 -17.38
C GLU A 123 -17.14 3.95 -18.32
N ALA A 124 -16.88 4.13 -19.62
CA ALA A 124 -16.93 3.03 -20.59
C ALA A 124 -15.83 1.98 -20.36
N CYS A 125 -14.60 2.40 -20.01
CA CYS A 125 -13.52 1.47 -19.63
C CYS A 125 -13.88 0.68 -18.36
N PHE A 126 -14.45 1.36 -17.36
CA PHE A 126 -14.89 0.72 -16.12
C PHE A 126 -15.97 -0.34 -16.36
N GLN A 127 -16.99 0.01 -17.17
CA GLN A 127 -18.04 -0.93 -17.52
C GLN A 127 -17.48 -2.13 -18.29
N TRP A 128 -16.63 -1.88 -19.29
CA TRP A 128 -15.97 -2.94 -20.05
C TRP A 128 -15.14 -3.87 -19.15
N MET A 129 -14.37 -3.32 -18.20
CA MET A 129 -13.61 -4.12 -17.23
C MET A 129 -14.53 -4.98 -16.35
N THR A 130 -15.66 -4.41 -15.91
CA THR A 130 -16.66 -5.14 -15.11
C THR A 130 -17.27 -6.31 -15.89
N GLU A 131 -17.59 -6.11 -17.16
CA GLU A 131 -18.07 -7.15 -18.07
C GLU A 131 -17.00 -8.23 -18.28
N LEU A 132 -15.76 -7.83 -18.57
CA LEU A 132 -14.62 -8.74 -18.71
C LEU A 132 -14.40 -9.58 -17.45
N PHE A 133 -14.49 -9.01 -16.25
CA PHE A 133 -14.34 -9.78 -15.01
C PHE A 133 -15.53 -10.70 -14.73
N GLY A 134 -16.72 -10.36 -15.23
CA GLY A 134 -17.87 -11.25 -15.20
C GLY A 134 -17.66 -12.52 -16.02
N GLU A 135 -17.03 -12.41 -17.18
CA GLU A 135 -16.77 -13.53 -18.09
C GLU A 135 -15.46 -14.26 -17.80
N ARG A 136 -14.44 -13.52 -17.39
CA ARG A 136 -13.07 -14.00 -17.13
C ARG A 136 -12.56 -13.48 -15.77
N PRO A 137 -13.06 -14.01 -14.65
CA PRO A 137 -12.76 -13.47 -13.33
C PRO A 137 -11.27 -13.60 -12.96
N GLU A 138 -10.50 -14.50 -13.59
CA GLU A 138 -9.05 -14.62 -13.40
C GLU A 138 -8.28 -13.37 -13.85
N MET A 139 -8.85 -12.57 -14.75
CA MET A 139 -8.25 -11.34 -15.25
C MET A 139 -8.33 -10.19 -14.24
N ALA A 140 -9.24 -10.26 -13.26
CA ALA A 140 -9.32 -9.28 -12.18
C ALA A 140 -8.02 -9.18 -11.35
N ARG A 141 -7.14 -10.20 -11.42
CA ARG A 141 -5.84 -10.21 -10.74
C ARG A 141 -4.96 -9.01 -11.11
N TYR A 142 -5.14 -8.45 -12.30
CA TYR A 142 -4.38 -7.32 -12.83
C TYR A 142 -4.88 -5.96 -12.31
N MET A 143 -6.10 -5.91 -11.78
CA MET A 143 -6.69 -4.69 -11.23
C MET A 143 -6.72 -4.65 -9.70
N VAL A 144 -6.24 -5.71 -9.03
CA VAL A 144 -6.22 -5.73 -7.57
C VAL A 144 -5.48 -4.49 -7.05
N ALA A 145 -4.37 -4.12 -7.68
CA ALA A 145 -3.58 -3.02 -7.19
C ALA A 145 -4.29 -1.68 -7.23
N SER A 146 -4.78 -1.31 -8.41
CA SER A 146 -5.56 -0.09 -8.63
C SER A 146 -6.80 -0.07 -7.73
N ALA A 147 -7.44 -1.22 -7.50
CA ALA A 147 -8.59 -1.32 -6.60
C ALA A 147 -8.25 -0.97 -5.14
N PHE A 148 -7.07 -1.35 -4.66
CA PHE A 148 -6.60 -0.95 -3.33
C PHE A 148 -6.18 0.53 -3.31
N ASP A 149 -5.46 0.99 -4.32
CA ASP A 149 -4.99 2.38 -4.42
C ASP A 149 -6.15 3.38 -4.44
N GLU A 150 -7.19 3.11 -5.23
CA GLU A 150 -8.42 3.90 -5.26
C GLU A 150 -9.06 4.01 -3.87
N GLN A 151 -9.11 2.91 -3.12
CA GLN A 151 -9.68 2.92 -1.78
C GLN A 151 -8.78 3.68 -0.78
N LEU A 152 -7.46 3.61 -0.93
CA LEU A 152 -6.51 4.39 -0.13
C LEU A 152 -6.70 5.90 -0.38
N LEU A 153 -6.82 6.29 -1.64
CA LEU A 153 -7.06 7.68 -2.05
C LEU A 153 -8.49 8.17 -1.72
N GLY A 154 -9.39 7.26 -1.34
CA GLY A 154 -10.78 7.58 -1.06
C GLY A 154 -11.56 7.94 -2.32
N ALA A 155 -11.15 7.40 -3.46
CA ALA A 155 -11.87 7.51 -4.71
C ALA A 155 -13.22 6.79 -4.59
N ASP A 156 -14.27 7.41 -5.15
CA ASP A 156 -15.60 6.81 -5.24
C ASP A 156 -15.64 5.84 -6.43
N SER A 157 -15.00 4.68 -6.24
CA SER A 157 -14.92 3.62 -7.25
C SER A 157 -15.68 2.36 -6.81
N GLN A 158 -16.23 1.66 -7.80
CA GLN A 158 -16.87 0.35 -7.59
C GLN A 158 -15.90 -0.82 -7.87
N LEU A 159 -14.63 -0.55 -8.17
CA LEU A 159 -13.67 -1.57 -8.60
C LEU A 159 -13.40 -2.58 -7.49
N PHE A 160 -13.15 -2.10 -6.27
CA PHE A 160 -12.89 -2.95 -5.12
C PHE A 160 -14.12 -3.81 -4.74
N GLU A 161 -15.32 -3.23 -4.76
CA GLU A 161 -16.56 -3.97 -4.51
C GLU A 161 -16.82 -5.04 -5.58
N THR A 162 -16.60 -4.68 -6.85
CA THR A 162 -16.72 -5.62 -7.97
C THR A 162 -15.74 -6.77 -7.81
N LEU A 163 -14.52 -6.49 -7.37
CA LEU A 163 -13.50 -7.50 -7.15
C LEU A 163 -13.87 -8.45 -6.00
N LEU A 164 -14.35 -7.91 -4.87
CA LEU A 164 -14.86 -8.73 -3.75
C LEU A 164 -16.05 -9.61 -4.17
N ALA A 165 -16.95 -9.08 -5.00
CA ALA A 165 -18.15 -9.80 -5.42
C ALA A 165 -17.89 -10.86 -6.50
N LYS A 166 -16.98 -10.59 -7.45
CA LYS A 166 -16.78 -11.42 -8.66
C LYS A 166 -15.54 -12.31 -8.59
N ALA A 167 -14.47 -11.83 -7.96
CA ALA A 167 -13.17 -12.49 -7.98
C ALA A 167 -12.41 -12.36 -6.65
N PRO A 168 -13.03 -12.62 -5.48
CA PRO A 168 -12.35 -12.45 -4.19
C PRO A 168 -11.10 -13.33 -4.06
N TYR A 169 -11.04 -14.45 -4.78
CA TYR A 169 -9.89 -15.36 -4.82
C TYR A 169 -8.61 -14.73 -5.41
N VAL A 170 -8.70 -13.66 -6.20
CA VAL A 170 -7.51 -12.99 -6.77
C VAL A 170 -6.79 -12.07 -5.77
N ILE A 171 -7.42 -11.79 -4.62
CA ILE A 171 -6.83 -11.05 -3.50
C ILE A 171 -5.98 -12.01 -2.66
N THR A 172 -4.69 -12.12 -2.93
CA THR A 172 -3.83 -13.01 -2.13
C THR A 172 -3.28 -12.30 -0.90
N TRP A 173 -2.78 -13.06 0.09
CA TRP A 173 -2.12 -12.45 1.25
C TRP A 173 -0.91 -11.62 0.82
N GLU A 174 -0.14 -12.05 -0.18
CA GLU A 174 1.02 -11.29 -0.68
C GLU A 174 0.58 -9.92 -1.19
N LYS A 175 -0.56 -9.85 -1.90
CA LYS A 175 -1.11 -8.56 -2.33
C LYS A 175 -1.52 -7.72 -1.15
N ILE A 176 -2.28 -8.27 -0.20
CA ILE A 176 -2.68 -7.56 1.03
C ILE A 176 -1.46 -7.05 1.81
N TYR A 177 -0.43 -7.88 1.96
CA TYR A 177 0.81 -7.54 2.66
C TYR A 177 1.53 -6.38 1.98
N LEU A 178 1.58 -6.35 0.65
CA LEU A 178 2.18 -5.25 -0.11
C LEU A 178 1.43 -3.92 0.13
N TYR A 179 0.10 -3.94 0.29
CA TYR A 179 -0.66 -2.77 0.75
C TYR A 179 -0.47 -2.47 2.25
N GLY A 180 -0.02 -3.46 3.03
CA GLY A 180 0.24 -3.36 4.46
C GLY A 180 1.48 -2.55 4.83
N GLU A 181 2.47 -2.45 3.94
CA GLU A 181 3.64 -1.59 4.17
C GLU A 181 3.24 -0.09 4.15
N ASP A 182 2.24 0.29 3.36
CA ASP A 182 1.61 1.63 3.39
C ASP A 182 0.63 1.82 4.58
N ILE A 183 0.27 0.75 5.30
CA ILE A 183 -0.43 0.81 6.60
C ILE A 183 0.54 1.21 7.73
N LEU A 184 1.83 0.93 7.56
CA LEU A 184 2.90 1.25 8.51
C LEU A 184 3.59 2.58 8.21
N GLY A 185 3.50 3.07 6.98
CA GLY A 185 4.07 4.34 6.52
C GLY A 185 3.05 5.46 6.29
N VAL A 186 3.21 6.55 7.06
CA VAL A 186 2.98 7.95 6.63
C VAL A 186 1.62 8.65 6.90
N ALA A 187 0.50 8.05 7.30
CA ALA A 187 -0.70 8.87 7.56
C ALA A 187 -1.54 8.50 8.80
N GLY A 188 -2.13 9.54 9.41
CA GLY A 188 -2.74 9.54 10.74
C GLY A 188 -3.90 8.55 10.98
N LYS A 189 -4.46 8.57 12.19
CA LYS A 189 -5.45 7.59 12.72
C LYS A 189 -6.53 7.17 11.69
N GLY A 190 -7.10 8.12 10.94
CA GLY A 190 -8.16 7.86 9.95
C GLY A 190 -7.75 6.97 8.77
N ASN A 191 -6.51 7.05 8.30
CA ASN A 191 -6.04 6.19 7.20
C ASN A 191 -5.84 4.75 7.69
N LYS A 192 -5.36 4.58 8.93
CA LYS A 192 -5.27 3.26 9.56
C LYS A 192 -6.64 2.63 9.73
N GLU A 193 -7.62 3.38 10.24
CA GLU A 193 -9.00 2.90 10.40
C GLU A 193 -9.59 2.45 9.06
N ARG A 194 -9.40 3.23 7.99
CA ARG A 194 -9.84 2.87 6.64
C ARG A 194 -9.24 1.54 6.19
N ASN A 195 -7.94 1.35 6.36
CA ASN A 195 -7.23 0.18 5.88
C ASN A 195 -7.64 -1.09 6.64
N TYR A 196 -7.77 -1.01 7.96
CA TYR A 196 -8.24 -2.14 8.76
C TYR A 196 -9.72 -2.48 8.47
N ASN A 197 -10.55 -1.49 8.17
CA ASN A 197 -11.92 -1.74 7.71
C ASN A 197 -11.96 -2.44 6.33
N GLN A 198 -11.03 -2.13 5.42
CA GLN A 198 -10.90 -2.88 4.16
C GLN A 198 -10.49 -4.34 4.42
N LEU A 199 -9.53 -4.59 5.33
CA LEU A 199 -9.16 -5.95 5.72
C LEU A 199 -10.36 -6.71 6.30
N ALA A 200 -11.21 -6.04 7.09
CA ALA A 200 -12.42 -6.65 7.62
C ALA A 200 -13.39 -7.05 6.49
N ARG A 201 -13.56 -6.19 5.47
CA ARG A 201 -14.39 -6.47 4.29
C ARG A 201 -13.83 -7.62 3.44
N ILE A 202 -12.52 -7.68 3.26
CA ILE A 202 -11.84 -8.79 2.58
C ILE A 202 -12.07 -10.09 3.35
N LEU A 203 -11.93 -10.05 4.67
CA LEU A 203 -12.14 -11.22 5.53
C LEU A 203 -13.54 -11.81 5.39
N CYS A 204 -14.57 -10.97 5.20
CA CYS A 204 -15.94 -11.43 4.90
C CYS A 204 -16.05 -12.28 3.62
N HIS A 205 -15.12 -12.11 2.66
CA HIS A 205 -15.11 -12.82 1.37
C HIS A 205 -14.00 -13.88 1.28
N ARG A 206 -12.97 -13.80 2.14
CA ARG A 206 -11.76 -14.63 2.11
C ARG A 206 -11.38 -15.12 3.51
N LEU A 207 -12.21 -16.00 4.05
CA LEU A 207 -11.98 -16.62 5.37
C LEU A 207 -10.68 -17.42 5.45
N ASP A 208 -10.19 -17.96 4.34
CA ASP A 208 -8.90 -18.66 4.26
C ASP A 208 -7.70 -17.75 4.60
N LEU A 209 -7.88 -16.43 4.51
CA LEU A 209 -6.87 -15.44 4.87
C LEU A 209 -6.90 -15.05 6.36
N ALA A 210 -7.91 -15.49 7.12
CA ALA A 210 -8.12 -15.10 8.52
C ALA A 210 -6.88 -15.29 9.40
N LYS A 211 -6.16 -16.40 9.23
CA LYS A 211 -4.92 -16.72 9.95
C LYS A 211 -3.84 -15.64 9.84
N HIS A 212 -3.81 -14.91 8.73
CA HIS A 212 -2.84 -13.85 8.49
C HIS A 212 -3.27 -12.49 9.08
N VAL A 213 -4.56 -12.36 9.41
CA VAL A 213 -5.17 -11.11 9.88
C VAL A 213 -5.20 -11.01 11.41
N VAL A 214 -4.95 -12.11 12.13
CA VAL A 214 -4.94 -12.13 13.61
C VAL A 214 -3.98 -11.09 14.20
N TYR A 215 -2.74 -11.08 13.74
CA TYR A 215 -1.74 -10.14 14.23
C TYR A 215 -2.11 -8.66 13.89
N PRO A 216 -2.45 -8.32 12.63
CA PRO A 216 -2.99 -6.99 12.30
C PRO A 216 -4.17 -6.55 13.16
N ALA A 217 -5.14 -7.44 13.44
CA ALA A 217 -6.31 -7.12 14.27
C ALA A 217 -5.92 -6.76 15.71
N PHE A 218 -4.94 -7.44 16.28
CA PHE A 218 -4.43 -7.13 17.61
C PHE A 218 -3.58 -5.86 17.65
N GLN A 219 -2.78 -5.61 16.62
CA GLN A 219 -2.04 -4.34 16.50
C GLN A 219 -2.99 -3.14 16.39
N GLU A 220 -4.04 -3.28 15.57
CA GLU A 220 -5.09 -2.29 15.39
C GLU A 220 -5.76 -1.93 16.72
N GLN A 221 -6.27 -2.95 17.42
CA GLN A 221 -6.89 -2.81 18.73
C GLN A 221 -5.93 -2.16 19.76
N ALA A 222 -4.68 -2.63 19.81
CA ALA A 222 -3.65 -2.08 20.70
C ALA A 222 -3.29 -0.62 20.41
N SER A 223 -3.48 -0.17 19.17
CA SER A 223 -3.21 1.22 18.78
C SER A 223 -4.35 2.19 19.13
N GLY A 224 -5.52 1.68 19.54
CA GLY A 224 -6.72 2.49 19.79
C GLY A 224 -7.40 2.97 18.52
N CYS A 225 -7.12 2.30 17.41
CA CYS A 225 -7.86 2.41 16.17
C CYS A 225 -9.27 1.83 16.40
N GLU A 226 -10.29 2.47 15.85
CA GLU A 226 -11.69 2.06 16.02
C GLU A 226 -12.21 1.42 14.72
N SER A 227 -11.48 0.45 14.19
CA SER A 227 -11.93 -0.31 13.02
C SER A 227 -12.77 -1.52 13.40
N GLY A 228 -13.46 -2.09 12.42
CA GLY A 228 -14.22 -3.34 12.59
C GLY A 228 -13.38 -4.61 12.51
N LEU A 229 -12.03 -4.56 12.45
CA LEU A 229 -11.22 -5.72 12.12
C LEU A 229 -11.25 -6.83 13.17
N LEU A 230 -10.90 -6.52 14.42
CA LEU A 230 -10.98 -7.50 15.52
C LEU A 230 -12.42 -8.01 15.73
N PRO A 231 -13.46 -7.16 15.80
CA PRO A 231 -14.86 -7.63 15.87
C PRO A 231 -15.25 -8.59 14.74
N THR A 232 -14.80 -8.30 13.51
CA THR A 232 -15.09 -9.16 12.34
C THR A 232 -14.37 -10.49 12.44
N LEU A 233 -13.10 -10.50 12.85
CA LEU A 233 -12.33 -11.72 13.08
C LEU A 233 -12.97 -12.60 14.16
N LEU A 234 -13.35 -12.01 15.30
CA LEU A 234 -14.01 -12.73 16.39
C LEU A 234 -15.35 -13.33 15.97
N LYS A 235 -16.08 -12.67 15.08
CA LYS A 235 -17.36 -13.15 14.56
C LYS A 235 -17.20 -14.26 13.54
N LEU A 236 -16.24 -14.15 12.63
CA LEU A 236 -16.15 -15.00 11.44
C LEU A 236 -15.16 -16.16 11.57
N ALA A 237 -14.03 -15.93 12.25
CA ALA A 237 -12.96 -16.92 12.36
C ALA A 237 -12.25 -16.89 13.73
N PRO A 238 -12.99 -16.96 14.85
CA PRO A 238 -12.39 -16.93 16.18
C PRO A 238 -11.40 -18.07 16.42
N GLN A 239 -11.55 -19.22 15.74
CA GLN A 239 -10.68 -20.39 15.85
C GLN A 239 -9.22 -20.11 15.46
N GLU A 240 -8.95 -19.10 14.62
CA GLU A 240 -7.60 -18.73 14.19
C GLU A 240 -6.78 -18.06 15.32
N ILE A 241 -7.45 -17.61 16.39
CA ILE A 241 -6.79 -17.00 17.54
C ILE A 241 -6.21 -18.11 18.42
N THR A 242 -4.93 -18.41 18.26
CA THR A 242 -4.25 -19.39 19.11
C THR A 242 -3.99 -18.83 20.51
N GLN A 243 -3.72 -19.71 21.48
CA GLN A 243 -3.27 -19.30 22.82
C GLN A 243 -2.03 -18.40 22.75
N LYS A 244 -1.09 -18.70 21.84
CA LYS A 244 0.09 -17.87 21.62
C LYS A 244 -0.29 -16.45 21.18
N HIS A 245 -1.18 -16.31 20.20
CA HIS A 245 -1.63 -14.99 19.74
C HIS A 245 -2.26 -14.18 20.90
N PHE A 246 -3.10 -14.84 21.68
CA PHE A 246 -3.78 -14.22 22.82
C PHE A 246 -2.79 -13.77 23.91
N ASP A 247 -1.81 -14.62 24.23
CA ASP A 247 -0.74 -14.30 25.18
C ASP A 247 0.05 -13.06 24.73
N ASP A 248 0.47 -13.01 23.45
CA ASP A 248 1.25 -11.91 22.89
C ASP A 248 0.47 -10.57 22.97
N TYR A 249 -0.84 -10.63 22.77
CA TYR A 249 -1.73 -9.48 22.92
C TYR A 249 -1.86 -9.04 24.38
N VAL A 250 -2.12 -9.96 25.31
CA VAL A 250 -2.19 -9.67 26.76
C VAL A 250 -0.89 -9.04 27.25
N ASP A 251 0.27 -9.55 26.84
CA ASP A 251 1.57 -8.98 27.19
C ASP A 251 1.73 -7.55 26.64
N THR A 252 1.17 -7.26 25.46
CA THR A 252 1.15 -5.91 24.89
C THR A 252 0.29 -4.97 25.74
N VAL A 253 -0.88 -5.40 26.19
CA VAL A 253 -1.75 -4.62 27.09
C VAL A 253 -1.07 -4.36 28.43
N HIS A 254 -0.44 -5.37 29.02
CA HIS A 254 0.29 -5.23 30.29
C HIS A 254 1.45 -4.22 30.21
N ARG A 255 2.15 -4.16 29.07
CA ARG A 255 3.22 -3.17 28.82
C ARG A 255 2.70 -1.73 28.68
N MET A 256 1.39 -1.52 28.46
CA MET A 256 0.83 -0.17 28.39
C MET A 256 0.89 0.53 29.76
N ARG A 257 1.52 1.71 29.79
CA ARG A 257 1.70 2.50 31.01
C ARG A 257 0.38 3.13 31.46
N TRP A 258 -0.05 2.84 32.69
CA TRP A 258 -1.28 3.40 33.29
C TRP A 258 -1.37 4.93 33.25
N ILE A 259 -0.28 5.64 33.52
CA ILE A 259 -0.27 7.11 33.61
C ILE A 259 -0.46 7.77 32.23
N VAL A 260 0.06 7.17 31.17
CA VAL A 260 0.10 7.77 29.82
C VAL A 260 -1.02 7.23 28.94
N TYR A 261 -1.40 5.97 29.13
CA TYR A 261 -2.31 5.23 28.24
C TYR A 261 -3.47 4.58 29.01
N GLY A 262 -3.86 5.09 30.17
CA GLY A 262 -4.88 4.45 31.02
C GLY A 262 -6.21 4.17 30.31
N GLN A 263 -6.73 5.12 29.53
CA GLN A 263 -7.97 4.92 28.75
C GLN A 263 -7.79 3.84 27.67
N LEU A 264 -6.68 3.89 26.92
CA LEU A 264 -6.37 2.91 25.89
C LEU A 264 -6.17 1.51 26.47
N ARG A 265 -5.52 1.41 27.62
CA ARG A 265 -5.36 0.16 28.36
C ARG A 265 -6.72 -0.42 28.78
N ASN A 266 -7.60 0.39 29.35
CA ASN A 266 -8.96 -0.06 29.72
C ASN A 266 -9.76 -0.55 28.51
N TYR A 267 -9.65 0.14 27.37
CA TYR A 267 -10.26 -0.29 26.12
C TYR A 267 -9.71 -1.66 25.65
N ASN A 268 -8.41 -1.87 25.75
CA ASN A 268 -7.79 -3.14 25.40
C ASN A 268 -8.11 -4.28 26.39
N GLU A 269 -8.29 -3.97 27.68
CA GLU A 269 -8.79 -4.91 28.69
C GLU A 269 -10.22 -5.39 28.37
N GLN A 270 -11.10 -4.49 27.89
CA GLN A 270 -12.43 -4.90 27.42
C GLN A 270 -12.34 -5.83 26.20
N ALA A 271 -11.41 -5.57 25.28
CA ALA A 271 -11.20 -6.45 24.13
C ALA A 271 -10.70 -7.85 24.53
N ILE A 272 -9.95 -7.99 25.63
CA ILE A 272 -9.61 -9.31 26.19
C ILE A 272 -10.87 -10.09 26.56
N GLU A 273 -11.87 -9.44 27.17
CA GLU A 273 -13.14 -10.08 27.49
C GLU A 273 -13.91 -10.50 26.23
N TRP A 274 -13.89 -9.68 25.17
CA TRP A 274 -14.50 -10.02 23.90
C TRP A 274 -13.84 -11.26 23.28
N ILE A 275 -12.51 -11.34 23.34
CA ILE A 275 -11.74 -12.50 22.83
C ILE A 275 -12.11 -13.75 23.63
N LEU A 276 -12.10 -13.70 24.97
CA LEU A 276 -12.46 -14.84 25.81
C LEU A 276 -13.92 -15.28 25.62
N LYS A 277 -14.83 -14.35 25.36
CA LYS A 277 -16.22 -14.68 25.01
C LYS A 277 -16.32 -15.44 23.69
N ALA A 278 -15.54 -15.05 22.68
CA ALA A 278 -15.51 -15.73 21.39
C ALA A 278 -14.72 -17.05 21.43
N ARG A 279 -13.75 -17.16 22.34
CA ARG A 279 -12.87 -18.32 22.55
C ARG A 279 -12.74 -18.69 24.02
N PRO A 280 -13.77 -19.34 24.62
CA PRO A 280 -13.78 -19.70 26.03
C PRO A 280 -12.73 -20.74 26.43
N ASP A 281 -12.12 -21.41 25.46
CA ASP A 281 -11.03 -22.37 25.65
C ASP A 281 -9.68 -21.71 25.93
N LEU A 282 -9.53 -20.41 25.64
CA LEU A 282 -8.31 -19.66 25.91
C LEU A 282 -8.18 -19.32 27.40
N THR A 283 -6.96 -19.35 27.91
CA THR A 283 -6.66 -19.01 29.31
C THR A 283 -5.90 -17.69 29.40
N ARG A 284 -6.40 -16.74 30.18
CA ARG A 284 -5.70 -15.48 30.43
C ARG A 284 -4.54 -15.69 31.39
N LYS A 285 -3.35 -15.27 31.01
CA LYS A 285 -2.18 -15.22 31.90
C LYS A 285 -2.35 -14.15 32.98
N PRO A 286 -1.84 -14.38 34.20
CA PRO A 286 -1.85 -13.38 35.26
C PRO A 286 -1.01 -12.15 34.87
N GLU A 287 -1.37 -10.99 35.39
CA GLU A 287 -0.56 -9.78 35.24
C GLU A 287 0.70 -9.90 36.10
N GLU A 288 1.86 -10.02 35.46
CA GLU A 288 3.14 -9.86 36.15
C GLU A 288 3.37 -8.39 36.46
N LYS A 289 3.12 -7.98 37.71
CA LYS A 289 3.52 -6.65 38.17
C LYS A 289 5.04 -6.52 38.04
N PRO A 290 5.56 -5.52 37.33
CA PRO A 290 7.00 -5.31 37.29
C PRO A 290 7.50 -5.12 38.72
N ALA A 291 8.60 -5.80 39.07
CA ALA A 291 9.24 -5.64 40.37
C ALA A 291 9.42 -4.15 40.65
N PRO A 292 9.15 -3.66 41.88
CA PRO A 292 9.40 -2.27 42.22
C PRO A 292 10.81 -1.92 41.79
N LYS A 293 10.98 -0.88 40.96
CA LYS A 293 12.32 -0.35 40.70
C LYS A 293 12.88 0.06 42.04
N GLU A 294 13.91 -0.63 42.53
CA GLU A 294 14.69 -0.15 43.66
C GLU A 294 15.14 1.26 43.29
N LEU A 295 14.58 2.26 43.99
CA LEU A 295 15.06 3.62 43.89
C LEU A 295 16.55 3.58 44.29
N PRO A 296 17.47 4.16 43.49
CA PRO A 296 18.83 4.32 43.95
C PRO A 296 18.77 5.01 45.32
N LEU A 297 19.45 4.41 46.29
CA LEU A 297 19.52 4.74 47.73
C LEU A 297 19.14 6.18 48.08
N PRO A 298 18.46 6.41 49.22
CA PRO A 298 17.94 7.73 49.60
C PRO A 298 19.02 8.79 49.44
N LEU A 299 18.69 9.87 48.73
CA LEU A 299 19.53 11.06 48.62
C LEU A 299 19.95 11.43 50.04
N ARG A 300 21.27 11.37 50.30
CA ARG A 300 21.82 11.77 51.60
C ARG A 300 21.33 13.19 51.90
N SER A 301 20.74 13.31 53.09
CA SER A 301 20.22 14.52 53.73
C SER A 301 21.21 15.68 53.69
#